data_AF-A0A962UV16-F1
#
_entry.id   AF-A0A962UV16-F1
#
_cell.length_a   1.000
_cell.length_b   1.000
_cell.length_c   1.000
_cell.angle_alpha   90.00
_cell.angle_beta   90.00
_cell.angle_gamma   90.00
#
_symmetry.space_group_name_H-M   'P 1'
#
loop_
_entity.id
_entity.type
_entity.pdbx_description
1 polymer ?
#
loop_
_entity_poly.entity_id
_entity_poly.type
_entity_poly.pdbx_seq_one_letter_code
_entity_poly.pdbx_strand_id
1 'polypeptide(L)'
;RVWFACEDRERSQGIYYVRYNDPAKEDADEGWLSKLAFWSDDKEVDKLNRYQVKVGSRGDQTVVLVTDDNGQRQGTPTAIRILTLLQEQIR
;
A
#
# COMPACT_ATOMS: atom_id res chain seq x y z
N ARG A 1 3.96 -12.80 -8.99
CA ARG A 1 3.62 -11.67 -9.91
C ARG A 1 3.10 -10.55 -9.02
N VAL A 2 3.82 -9.44 -8.88
CA VAL A 2 3.42 -8.35 -7.98
C VAL A 2 2.33 -7.55 -8.67
N TRP A 3 1.12 -7.58 -8.13
CA TRP A 3 -0.02 -6.84 -8.65
C TRP A 3 -0.01 -5.44 -8.05
N PHE A 4 0.65 -4.49 -8.72
CA PHE A 4 0.47 -3.07 -8.45
C PHE A 4 -0.70 -2.55 -9.30
N ALA A 5 -1.85 -2.36 -8.68
CA ALA A 5 -2.97 -1.64 -9.29
C ALA A 5 -3.14 -0.32 -8.54
N CYS A 6 -3.08 0.82 -9.26
CA CYS A 6 -3.58 2.07 -8.72
C CYS A 6 -5.11 2.03 -8.77
N GLU A 7 -5.75 1.96 -7.61
CA GLU A 7 -7.22 2.04 -7.52
C GLU A 7 -7.73 3.44 -7.83
N ASP A 8 -7.07 4.46 -7.27
CA ASP A 8 -7.53 5.84 -7.30
C ASP A 8 -6.36 6.82 -7.10
N ARG A 9 -6.53 8.06 -7.57
CA ARG A 9 -5.50 9.11 -7.54
C ARG A 9 -6.12 10.48 -7.34
N GLU A 10 -5.79 11.13 -6.23
CA GLU A 10 -6.02 12.56 -6.07
C GLU A 10 -4.75 13.33 -6.49
N ARG A 11 -4.63 13.53 -7.80
CA ARG A 11 -3.42 14.13 -8.39
C ARG A 11 -3.14 15.56 -7.92
N SER A 12 -4.18 16.33 -7.60
CA SER A 12 -4.06 17.68 -7.05
C SER A 12 -3.35 17.71 -5.69
N GLN A 13 -3.50 16.64 -4.91
CA GLN A 13 -2.88 16.48 -3.59
C GLN A 13 -1.63 15.59 -3.58
N GLY A 14 -1.28 15.01 -4.74
CA GLY A 14 -0.19 14.05 -4.87
C GLY A 14 -0.47 12.73 -4.15
N ILE A 15 -1.74 12.35 -3.98
CA ILE A 15 -2.14 11.14 -3.24
C ILE A 15 -2.47 10.01 -4.23
N TYR A 16 -1.90 8.83 -3.98
CA TYR A 16 -2.08 7.62 -4.75
C TYR A 16 -2.45 6.47 -3.81
N TYR A 17 -3.51 5.74 -4.11
CA TYR A 17 -3.85 4.55 -3.33
C TYR A 17 -3.25 3.32 -4.01
N VAL A 18 -2.51 2.53 -3.23
CA VAL A 18 -1.84 1.31 -3.70
C VAL A 18 -2.35 0.13 -2.89
N ARG A 19 -2.58 -0.98 -3.58
CA ARG A 19 -2.79 -2.26 -2.91
C ARG A 19 -1.46 -2.98 -2.76
N TYR A 20 -1.19 -3.48 -1.57
CA TYR A 20 -0.03 -4.30 -1.29
C TYR A 20 -0.42 -5.43 -0.37
N ASN A 21 -0.27 -6.65 -0.88
CA ASN A 21 -0.41 -7.85 -0.08
C ASN A 21 0.97 -8.21 0.48
N ASP A 22 1.11 -8.19 1.80
CA ASP A 22 2.40 -8.40 2.46
C ASP A 22 2.62 -9.91 2.69
N PRO A 23 3.54 -10.56 1.95
CA PRO A 23 3.76 -11.99 2.09
C PRO A 23 4.25 -12.35 3.51
N ALA A 24 4.91 -11.42 4.21
CA ALA A 24 5.36 -11.64 5.58
C ALA A 24 4.22 -11.60 6.61
N LYS A 25 3.03 -11.13 6.24
CA LYS A 25 1.80 -11.23 7.05
C LYS A 25 0.94 -12.42 6.64
N GLU A 26 0.96 -12.81 5.36
CA GLU A 26 0.24 -14.00 4.87
C GLU A 26 0.71 -15.30 5.55
N ASP A 27 2.03 -15.46 5.77
CA ASP A 27 2.58 -16.66 6.43
C ASP A 27 2.11 -16.85 7.89
N ALA A 28 1.65 -15.79 8.56
CA ALA A 28 1.11 -15.85 9.92
C ALA A 28 -0.41 -16.12 9.94
N ASP A 29 -1.11 -15.71 8.88
CA ASP A 29 -2.58 -15.67 8.81
C ASP A 29 -3.21 -16.75 7.91
N GLU A 30 -2.38 -17.53 7.20
CA GLU A 30 -2.76 -18.61 6.27
C GLU A 30 -3.73 -19.64 6.89
N GLY A 31 -3.71 -19.82 8.21
CA GLY A 31 -4.55 -20.80 8.92
C GLY A 31 -6.00 -20.36 9.18
N TRP A 32 -6.27 -19.05 9.29
CA TRP A 32 -7.58 -18.53 9.72
C TRP A 32 -8.30 -17.70 8.65
N LEU A 33 -7.57 -17.05 7.74
CA LEU A 33 -8.18 -16.25 6.67
C LEU A 33 -8.52 -17.07 5.42
N SER A 34 -7.83 -18.18 5.15
CA SER A 34 -8.07 -19.04 3.99
C SER A 34 -9.47 -19.66 3.95
N LYS A 35 -10.16 -19.77 5.09
CA LYS A 35 -11.56 -20.23 5.19
C LYS A 35 -12.60 -19.10 5.09
N LEU A 36 -12.20 -17.85 5.31
CA LEU A 36 -13.06 -16.67 5.20
C LEU A 36 -12.96 -16.02 3.79
N ALA A 37 -11.83 -16.18 3.11
CA ALA A 37 -11.56 -15.62 1.78
C ALA A 37 -12.44 -16.20 0.65
N PHE A 38 -13.11 -17.34 0.85
CA PHE A 38 -14.01 -17.90 -0.16
C PHE A 38 -15.46 -17.36 -0.04
N TRP A 39 -15.80 -16.67 1.05
CA TRP A 39 -17.20 -16.30 1.38
C TRP A 39 -17.45 -14.79 1.56
N SER A 40 -16.41 -13.96 1.69
CA SER A 40 -16.60 -12.52 1.92
C SER A 40 -16.32 -11.72 0.64
N ASP A 41 -17.36 -11.02 0.18
CA ASP A 41 -17.36 -9.95 -0.82
C ASP A 41 -16.00 -9.22 -0.92
N ASP A 42 -15.45 -9.15 -2.14
CA ASP A 42 -14.18 -8.51 -2.57
C ASP A 42 -13.82 -7.17 -1.89
N LYS A 43 -14.79 -6.44 -1.32
CA LYS A 43 -14.66 -5.07 -0.82
C LYS A 43 -13.97 -4.92 0.54
N GLU A 44 -14.01 -5.93 1.41
CA GLU A 44 -13.42 -5.81 2.76
C GLU A 44 -11.92 -6.11 2.76
N VAL A 45 -11.50 -7.12 2.00
CA VAL A 45 -10.08 -7.44 1.76
C VAL A 45 -9.38 -6.28 1.05
N ASP A 46 -10.09 -5.60 0.16
CA ASP A 46 -9.60 -4.42 -0.57
C ASP A 46 -9.32 -3.18 0.32
N LYS A 47 -9.85 -3.14 1.55
CA LYS A 47 -9.53 -2.06 2.50
C LYS A 47 -8.31 -2.39 3.35
N LEU A 48 -8.18 -3.64 3.78
CA LEU A 48 -7.07 -4.10 4.64
C LEU A 48 -5.71 -4.04 3.93
N ASN A 49 -5.71 -4.21 2.61
CA ASN A 49 -4.49 -4.21 1.80
C ASN A 49 -4.21 -2.89 1.09
N ARG A 50 -4.95 -1.82 1.42
CA ARG A 50 -4.82 -0.50 0.78
C ARG A 50 -3.95 0.42 1.60
N TYR A 51 -3.05 1.12 0.92
CA TYR A 51 -2.12 2.07 1.50
C TYR A 51 -2.16 3.38 0.72
N GLN A 52 -2.03 4.50 1.43
CA GLN A 52 -1.93 5.81 0.81
C GLN A 52 -0.46 6.15 0.58
N VAL A 53 -0.11 6.49 -0.66
CA VAL A 53 1.21 6.96 -1.05
C VAL A 53 1.09 8.43 -1.43
N LYS A 54 1.78 9.29 -0.69
CA LYS A 54 1.86 10.72 -0.95
C LYS A 54 3.18 11.06 -1.62
N VAL A 55 3.09 11.70 -2.78
CA VAL A 55 4.21 12.21 -3.55
C VAL A 55 4.19 13.73 -3.47
N GLY A 56 5.31 14.32 -3.06
CA GLY A 56 5.47 15.77 -2.98
C GLY A 56 6.90 16.20 -3.30
N SER A 57 7.17 17.49 -3.14
CA SER A 57 8.48 18.07 -3.41
C SER A 57 9.04 18.73 -2.15
N ARG A 58 10.35 18.59 -1.95
CA ARG A 58 11.12 19.31 -0.94
C ARG A 58 12.36 19.91 -1.60
N GLY A 59 12.26 21.18 -1.99
CA GLY A 59 13.26 21.79 -2.88
C GLY A 59 13.29 21.06 -4.21
N ASP A 60 14.49 20.64 -4.63
CA ASP A 60 14.72 19.94 -5.89
C ASP A 60 14.50 18.42 -5.79
N GLN A 61 14.06 17.92 -4.63
CA GLN A 61 13.85 16.50 -4.38
C GLN A 61 12.37 16.12 -4.40
N THR A 62 12.02 15.06 -5.13
CA THR A 62 10.73 14.39 -4.96
C THR A 62 10.77 13.52 -3.71
N VAL A 63 9.79 13.70 -2.83
CA VAL A 63 9.63 12.95 -1.58
C VAL A 63 8.41 12.06 -1.71
N VAL A 64 8.60 10.77 -1.44
CA VAL A 64 7.52 9.77 -1.42
C VAL A 64 7.33 9.29 0.01
N LEU A 65 6.08 9.27 0.47
CA LEU A 65 5.67 8.88 1.83
C LEU A 65 4.54 7.87 1.75
N VAL A 66 4.53 6.88 2.64
CA VAL A 66 3.34 6.07 2.90
C VAL A 66 2.61 6.68 4.10
N THR A 67 1.30 6.92 3.96
CA THR A 67 0.45 7.51 4.99
C THR A 67 -0.79 6.66 5.27
N ASP A 68 -1.44 6.93 6.41
CA ASP A 68 -2.81 6.48 6.67
C ASP A 68 -3.84 7.45 6.06
N ASP A 69 -5.13 7.15 6.22
CA ASP A 69 -6.24 7.97 5.73
C ASP A 69 -6.30 9.38 6.36
N ASN A 70 -5.62 9.60 7.49
CA ASN A 70 -5.49 10.91 8.14
C ASN A 70 -4.25 11.68 7.63
N GLY A 71 -3.50 11.12 6.67
CA GLY A 71 -2.28 11.71 6.15
C GLY A 71 -1.07 11.58 7.09
N GLN A 72 -1.16 10.79 8.17
CA GLN A 72 -0.03 10.54 9.05
C GLN A 72 0.92 9.52 8.44
N ARG A 73 2.23 9.77 8.59
CA ARG A 73 3.26 8.88 8.03
C ARG A 73 3.25 7.53 8.72
N GLN A 74 3.30 6.47 7.93
CA GLN A 74 3.44 5.12 8.44
C GLN A 74 4.90 4.66 8.39
N GLY A 75 5.42 4.22 9.53
CA GLY A 75 6.74 3.61 9.69
C GLY A 75 6.68 2.09 9.85
N THR A 76 5.62 1.44 9.38
CA THR A 76 5.43 0.00 9.54
C THR A 76 6.40 -0.78 8.63
N PRO A 77 6.74 -2.04 8.98
CA PRO A 77 7.56 -2.89 8.09
C PRO A 77 6.98 -3.00 6.68
N THR A 78 5.66 -3.07 6.56
CA THR A 78 4.94 -3.08 5.29
C THR A 78 5.15 -1.78 4.51
N ALA A 79 5.01 -0.61 5.16
CA ALA A 79 5.26 0.68 4.52
C ALA A 79 6.70 0.82 4.00
N ILE A 80 7.68 0.31 4.76
CA ILE A 80 9.08 0.27 4.33
C ILE A 80 9.24 -0.59 3.08
N ARG A 81 8.64 -1.78 3.03
CA ARG A 81 8.66 -2.67 1.85
C ARG A 81 8.04 -1.99 0.62
N ILE A 82 6.90 -1.32 0.78
CA ILE A 82 6.26 -0.56 -0.31
C ILE A 82 7.22 0.49 -0.87
N LEU A 83 7.88 1.27 0.00
CA LEU A 83 8.86 2.28 -0.43
C LEU A 83 10.06 1.66 -1.15
N THR A 84 10.58 0.52 -0.67
CA THR A 84 11.66 -0.21 -1.34
C THR A 84 11.26 -0.66 -2.74
N LEU A 85 10.08 -1.26 -2.90
CA LEU A 85 9.60 -1.70 -4.20
C LEU A 85 9.41 -0.50 -5.16
N LEU A 86 8.84 0.61 -4.68
CA LEU A 86 8.71 1.82 -5.49
C LEU A 86 10.08 2.35 -5.94
N GLN A 87 11.08 2.34 -5.05
CA GLN A 87 12.44 2.75 -5.38
C GLN A 87 13.07 1.84 -6.45
N GLU A 88 12.84 0.53 -6.39
CA GLU A 88 13.34 -0.43 -7.38
C GLU A 88 12.73 -0.24 -8.76
N GLN A 89 11.47 0.19 -8.85
CA GLN A 89 10.79 0.42 -10.14
C GLN A 89 11.17 1.74 -10.82
N ILE A 90 11.79 2.67 -10.08
CA ILE A 90 12.20 3.99 -10.61
C ILE A 90 13.67 3.99 -11.08
N ARG A 91 14.45 2.98 -10.67
CA ARG A 91 15.81 2.77 -11.20
C ARG A 91 15.78 2.36 -12.67
#